data_AF-A0A376KZE8-F1
#
_entry.id   AF-A0A376KZE8-F1
#
_cell.length_a   1.000
_cell.length_b   1.000
_cell.length_c   1.000
_cell.angle_alpha   90.00
_cell.angle_beta   90.00
_cell.angle_gamma   90.00
#
_symmetry.space_group_name_H-M   'P 1'
#
loop_
_entity.id
_entity.type
_entity.pdbx_description
1 polymer ?
#
loop_
_entity_poly.entity_id
_entity_poly.type
_entity_poly.pdbx_seq_one_letter_code
_entity_poly.pdbx_strand_id
1 'polypeptide(L)'
;MIQFLLKSFVDGEWRFNVPVLWDQYPHIVGWEKIPAWDHPALFIPGGNSPYVSEQYRDDLLAQFPQARAHVIAGAGHWVHAEKPDAVLRAIRRYLND
;
A
#
# COMPACT_ATOMS: atom_id res chain seq x y z
N MET A 1 -5.71 -11.85 -9.90
CA MET A 1 -6.05 -10.41 -9.88
C MET A 1 -7.57 -10.13 -10.02
N ILE A 2 -8.32 -10.88 -10.85
CA ILE A 2 -9.77 -10.64 -11.11
C ILE A 2 -10.68 -10.90 -9.89
N GLN A 3 -10.25 -11.72 -8.93
CA GLN A 3 -11.09 -12.21 -7.83
C GLN A 3 -11.66 -11.13 -6.89
N PHE A 4 -11.01 -9.96 -6.76
CA PHE A 4 -11.47 -8.90 -5.85
C PHE A 4 -12.41 -7.90 -6.51
N LEU A 5 -12.22 -7.59 -7.80
CA LEU A 5 -13.10 -6.64 -8.49
C LEU A 5 -14.53 -7.17 -8.50
N LEU A 6 -14.73 -8.43 -8.91
CA LEU A 6 -16.07 -9.03 -9.04
C LEU A 6 -16.85 -9.10 -7.73
N LYS A 7 -16.20 -9.09 -6.56
CA LYS A 7 -16.89 -8.99 -5.26
C LYS A 7 -17.63 -7.67 -5.07
N SER A 8 -17.28 -6.66 -5.86
CA SER A 8 -17.89 -5.32 -5.83
C SER A 8 -18.95 -5.14 -6.91
N PHE A 9 -19.25 -6.17 -7.71
CA PHE A 9 -20.36 -6.16 -8.66
C PHE A 9 -21.57 -6.83 -8.01
N VAL A 10 -22.62 -6.07 -7.77
CA VAL A 10 -23.82 -6.51 -7.03
C VAL A 10 -25.04 -6.00 -7.78
N ASP A 11 -26.02 -6.88 -8.01
CA ASP A 11 -27.29 -6.56 -8.67
C ASP A 11 -27.17 -5.87 -10.05
N GLY A 12 -26.12 -6.23 -10.81
CA GLY A 12 -25.89 -5.68 -12.15
C GLY A 12 -25.13 -4.35 -12.16
N GLU A 13 -24.71 -3.86 -10.99
CA GLU A 13 -24.01 -2.59 -10.84
C GLU A 13 -22.68 -2.75 -10.10
N TRP A 14 -21.73 -1.87 -10.41
CA TRP A 14 -20.49 -1.74 -9.63
C TRP A 14 -20.77 -0.91 -8.38
N ARG A 15 -20.34 -1.39 -7.21
CA ARG A 15 -20.43 -0.63 -5.95
C ARG A 15 -19.60 0.65 -5.94
N PHE A 16 -18.55 0.72 -6.73
CA PHE A 16 -17.70 1.90 -6.84
C PHE A 16 -18.06 2.71 -8.09
N ASN A 17 -17.86 4.03 -8.00
CA ASN A 17 -18.16 4.98 -9.07
C ASN A 17 -17.11 4.88 -10.19
N VAL A 18 -17.31 3.93 -11.12
CA VAL A 18 -16.37 3.65 -12.22
C VAL A 18 -16.06 4.89 -13.07
N PRO A 19 -17.05 5.71 -13.51
CA PRO A 19 -16.75 6.90 -14.29
C PRO A 19 -15.79 7.87 -13.58
N VAL A 20 -16.00 8.12 -12.28
CA VAL A 20 -15.13 9.02 -11.51
C VAL A 20 -13.76 8.40 -11.27
N LEU A 21 -13.69 7.11 -10.97
CA LEU A 21 -12.39 6.43 -10.80
C LEU A 21 -11.55 6.46 -12.08
N TRP A 22 -12.20 6.37 -13.24
CA TRP A 22 -11.53 6.48 -14.53
C TRP A 22 -11.00 7.89 -14.76
N ASP A 23 -11.86 8.90 -14.60
CA ASP A 23 -11.52 10.32 -14.79
C ASP A 23 -10.41 10.78 -13.82
N GLN A 24 -10.44 10.29 -12.58
CA GLN A 24 -9.53 10.69 -11.52
C GLN A 24 -8.34 9.73 -11.36
N TYR A 25 -8.19 8.73 -12.23
CA TYR A 25 -7.11 7.74 -12.12
C TYR A 25 -5.71 8.35 -12.05
N PRO A 26 -5.36 9.39 -12.84
CA PRO A 26 -4.05 10.05 -12.73
C PRO A 26 -3.76 10.60 -11.34
N HIS A 27 -4.77 11.07 -10.61
CA HIS A 27 -4.63 11.57 -9.25
C HIS A 27 -4.52 10.43 -8.22
N ILE A 28 -5.15 9.29 -8.48
CA ILE A 28 -5.12 8.11 -7.61
C ILE A 28 -3.75 7.42 -7.66
N VAL A 29 -3.16 7.28 -8.85
CA VAL A 29 -1.82 6.68 -9.01
C VAL A 29 -0.68 7.69 -8.86
N GLY A 30 -1.00 8.97 -9.02
CA GLY A 30 -0.08 10.08 -8.79
C GLY A 30 0.12 10.39 -7.30
N TRP A 31 0.96 11.38 -7.04
CA TRP A 31 1.23 11.85 -5.68
C TRP A 31 1.66 13.31 -5.70
N GLU A 32 1.19 14.09 -4.73
CA GLU A 32 1.71 15.42 -4.44
C GLU A 32 2.69 15.32 -3.28
N LYS A 33 3.94 15.75 -3.50
CA LYS A 33 5.00 15.65 -2.48
C LYS A 33 4.60 16.42 -1.22
N ILE A 34 4.79 15.78 -0.07
CA ILE A 34 4.51 16.38 1.24
C ILE A 34 5.79 16.84 1.94
N PRO A 35 5.71 17.78 2.91
CA PRO A 35 6.80 18.04 3.83
C PRO A 35 7.18 16.79 4.63
N ALA A 36 8.41 16.77 5.13
CA ALA A 36 8.88 15.66 5.96
C ALA A 36 8.00 15.46 7.20
N TRP A 37 7.71 14.20 7.50
CA TRP A 37 7.06 13.78 8.74
C TRP A 37 8.10 13.15 9.67
N ASP A 38 8.59 13.94 10.62
CA ASP A 38 9.66 13.57 11.56
C ASP A 38 9.19 12.66 12.71
N HIS A 39 8.42 11.63 12.39
CA HIS A 39 7.97 10.60 13.33
C HIS A 39 8.17 9.21 12.74
N PRO A 40 8.29 8.16 13.58
CA PRO A 40 8.38 6.79 13.08
C PRO A 40 7.22 6.45 12.15
N ALA A 41 7.51 5.83 11.01
CA ALA A 41 6.51 5.39 10.02
C ALA A 41 6.74 3.93 9.65
N LEU A 42 5.76 3.05 9.79
CA LEU A 42 5.89 1.66 9.35
C LEU A 42 5.41 1.49 7.90
N PHE A 43 6.30 0.99 7.03
CA PHE A 43 5.98 0.52 5.69
C PHE A 43 6.08 -1.01 5.65
N ILE A 44 5.10 -1.68 5.05
CA ILE A 44 5.06 -3.15 4.94
C ILE A 44 4.96 -3.58 3.46
N PRO A 45 6.08 -3.59 2.71
CA PRO A 45 6.08 -4.02 1.32
C PRO A 45 5.90 -5.54 1.16
N GLY A 46 5.25 -5.98 0.09
CA GLY A 46 5.33 -7.37 -0.37
C GLY A 46 6.61 -7.58 -1.19
N GLY A 47 7.38 -8.63 -0.89
CA GLY A 47 8.67 -8.88 -1.56
C GLY A 47 8.56 -9.17 -3.06
N ASN A 48 7.38 -9.56 -3.54
CA ASN A 48 7.10 -9.79 -4.96
C ASN A 48 6.32 -8.62 -5.59
N SER A 49 6.27 -7.45 -4.93
CA SER A 49 5.52 -6.27 -5.35
C SER A 49 6.45 -5.11 -5.69
N PRO A 50 6.29 -4.45 -6.84
CA PRO A 50 7.15 -3.32 -7.23
C PRO A 50 6.75 -1.98 -6.57
N TYR A 51 5.68 -1.95 -5.75
CA TYR A 51 5.11 -0.70 -5.23
C TYR A 51 6.02 0.07 -4.27
N VAL A 52 6.96 -0.61 -3.61
CA VAL A 52 7.96 0.02 -2.73
C VAL A 52 9.34 -0.56 -3.09
N SER A 53 9.72 -0.39 -4.35
CA SER A 53 11.03 -0.78 -4.86
C SER A 53 12.09 0.29 -4.57
N GLU A 54 13.36 -0.07 -4.75
CA GLU A 54 14.52 0.79 -4.46
C GLU A 54 14.45 2.15 -5.18
N GLN A 55 13.87 2.21 -6.38
CA GLN A 55 13.75 3.44 -7.16
C GLN A 55 12.92 4.54 -6.48
N TYR A 56 12.08 4.19 -5.50
CA TYR A 56 11.25 5.15 -4.75
C TYR A 56 11.83 5.47 -3.37
N ARG A 57 12.97 4.87 -3.00
CA ARG A 57 13.53 4.96 -1.66
C ARG A 57 13.87 6.40 -1.27
N ASP A 58 14.46 7.16 -2.18
CA ASP A 58 14.88 8.53 -1.90
C ASP A 58 13.68 9.46 -1.70
N ASP A 59 12.66 9.37 -2.56
CA ASP A 59 11.40 10.12 -2.41
C ASP A 59 10.65 9.73 -1.13
N LEU A 60 10.69 8.45 -0.75
CA LEU A 60 10.09 7.96 0.50
C LEU A 60 10.80 8.55 1.72
N LEU A 61 12.13 8.49 1.77
CA LEU A 61 12.90 8.98 2.91
C LEU A 61 12.92 10.51 3.02
N ALA A 62 12.76 11.23 1.90
CA ALA A 62 12.60 12.68 1.92
C ALA A 62 11.30 13.10 2.65
N GLN A 63 10.25 12.28 2.57
CA GLN A 63 8.93 12.57 3.17
C GLN A 63 8.76 11.87 4.53
N PHE A 64 9.42 10.74 4.75
CA PHE A 64 9.35 9.93 5.96
C PHE A 64 10.77 9.57 6.44
N PRO A 65 11.53 10.52 7.01
CA PRO A 65 12.92 10.31 7.37
C PRO A 65 13.12 9.20 8.43
N GLN A 66 12.11 8.93 9.25
CA GLN A 66 12.12 7.86 10.26
C GLN A 66 11.35 6.60 9.80
N ALA A 67 11.26 6.37 8.49
CA ALA A 67 10.60 5.19 7.95
C ALA A 67 11.29 3.88 8.37
N ARG A 68 10.49 2.89 8.76
CA ARG A 68 10.87 1.51 9.03
C ARG A 68 10.18 0.63 7.99
N ALA A 69 10.95 -0.03 7.13
CA ALA A 69 10.41 -0.96 6.15
C ALA A 69 10.50 -2.41 6.66
N HIS A 70 9.38 -3.14 6.61
CA HIS A 70 9.32 -4.57 6.94
C HIS A 70 8.78 -5.36 5.74
N VAL A 71 9.69 -5.85 4.90
CA VAL A 71 9.35 -6.59 3.68
C VAL A 71 8.85 -7.99 4.01
N ILE A 72 7.66 -8.34 3.50
CA ILE A 72 7.09 -9.68 3.64
C ILE A 72 7.47 -10.52 2.42
N ALA A 73 8.42 -11.43 2.62
CA ALA A 73 8.89 -12.34 1.57
C ALA A 73 7.75 -13.20 1.00
N GLY A 74 7.74 -13.40 -0.32
CA GLY A 74 6.76 -14.24 -1.00
C GLY A 74 5.33 -13.70 -0.99
N ALA A 75 5.14 -12.40 -0.73
CA ALA A 75 3.85 -11.72 -0.85
C ALA A 75 3.84 -10.72 -2.01
N GLY A 76 2.72 -10.66 -2.75
CA GLY A 76 2.44 -9.68 -3.79
C GLY A 76 1.92 -8.34 -3.23
N HIS A 77 1.06 -7.67 -3.99
CA HIS A 77 0.54 -6.35 -3.62
C HIS A 77 -0.43 -6.40 -2.42
N TRP A 78 -1.32 -7.40 -2.36
CA TRP A 78 -2.26 -7.58 -1.24
C TRP A 78 -1.62 -8.36 -0.09
N VAL A 79 -0.57 -7.78 0.51
CA VAL A 79 0.27 -8.44 1.53
C VAL A 79 -0.57 -9.01 2.69
N HIS A 80 -1.58 -8.26 3.13
CA HIS A 80 -2.48 -8.67 4.21
C HIS A 80 -3.42 -9.82 3.81
N ALA A 81 -3.78 -9.95 2.54
CA ALA A 81 -4.60 -11.07 2.06
C ALA A 81 -3.76 -12.34 1.91
N GLU A 82 -2.49 -12.21 1.54
CA GLU A 82 -1.61 -13.36 1.28
C GLU A 82 -0.84 -13.86 2.51
N LYS A 83 -0.47 -12.96 3.43
CA LYS A 83 0.34 -13.24 4.62
C LYS A 83 -0.15 -12.44 5.85
N PRO A 84 -1.43 -12.58 6.25
CA PRO A 84 -2.05 -11.78 7.31
C PRO A 84 -1.27 -11.82 8.63
N ASP A 85 -0.81 -13.01 9.06
CA ASP A 85 -0.09 -13.15 10.33
C ASP A 85 1.23 -12.39 10.35
N ALA A 86 1.94 -12.35 9.21
CA ALA A 86 3.19 -11.62 9.08
C ALA A 86 2.96 -10.11 9.16
N VAL A 87 1.92 -9.61 8.48
CA VAL A 87 1.48 -8.21 8.57
C VAL A 87 1.11 -7.84 10.01
N LEU A 88 0.30 -8.67 10.68
CA LEU A 88 -0.12 -8.41 12.06
C LEU A 88 1.06 -8.40 13.04
N ARG A 89 2.05 -9.27 12.88
CA ARG A 89 3.28 -9.24 13.70
C ARG A 89 4.05 -7.94 13.52
N ALA A 90 4.19 -7.46 12.28
CA ALA A 90 4.87 -6.21 11.99
C ALA A 90 4.14 -5.01 12.62
N ILE A 91 2.81 -4.95 12.48
CA ILE A 91 1.97 -3.92 13.07
C ILE A 91 2.09 -3.93 14.60
N ARG A 92 1.93 -5.10 15.24
CA ARG A 92 2.00 -5.21 16.72
C ARG A 92 3.36 -4.80 17.27
N ARG A 93 4.46 -5.16 16.59
CA ARG A 93 5.80 -4.72 16.98
C ARG A 93 5.90 -3.20 16.94
N TYR A 94 5.42 -2.58 15.86
CA TYR A 94 5.47 -1.13 15.71
C TYR A 94 4.58 -0.37 16.71
N LEU A 95 3.40 -0.88 17.04
CA LEU A 95 2.47 -0.23 17.97
C LEU A 95 2.85 -0.37 19.45
N ASN A 96 3.72 -1.32 19.78
CA ASN A 96 4.16 -1.61 21.15
C ASN A 96 5.58 -1.11 21.44
N ASP A 97 6.25 -0.52 20.44
CA ASP A 97 7.48 0.26 20.61
C ASP A 97 7.14 1.69 21.08
#